data_AF-A0A328B3U8-F1
#
_entry.id   AF-A0A328B3U8-F1
#
_cell.length_a   1.000
_cell.length_b   1.000
_cell.length_c   1.000
_cell.angle_alpha   90.00
_cell.angle_beta   90.00
_cell.angle_gamma   90.00
#
_symmetry.space_group_name_H-M   'P 1'
#
loop_
_entity.id
_entity.type
_entity.pdbx_description
1 polymer ?
#
loop_
_entity_poly.entity_id
_entity_poly.type
_entity_poly.pdbx_seq_one_letter_code
_entity_poly.pdbx_strand_id
1 'polypeptide(L)'
;MKALLAGAALAFLGVAANAQSLADNPPTVTTLCIDVSGMSLPAICQVPGGRLDAREDICICPRGERIKASVCPPGVRPPAEGAALERARRALLRNGEGTIVGATYQGQPMCVAPRNSATR
;
A
#
# COMPACT_ATOMS: atom_id res chain seq x y z
N MET A 1 1.53 36.75 -55.25
CA MET A 1 0.50 36.27 -54.29
C MET A 1 0.48 34.75 -54.39
N LYS A 2 0.71 33.90 -53.40
CA LYS A 2 0.93 34.00 -51.95
C LYS A 2 1.94 32.89 -51.60
N ALA A 3 3.03 33.26 -50.94
CA ALA A 3 3.85 32.31 -50.19
C ALA A 3 3.12 32.02 -48.87
N LEU A 4 3.10 30.76 -48.41
CA LEU A 4 2.91 30.35 -47.01
C LEU A 4 2.73 28.82 -46.95
N LEU A 5 3.78 28.09 -46.57
CA LEU A 5 3.65 26.84 -45.83
C LEU A 5 4.87 26.73 -44.89
N ALA A 6 4.78 27.46 -43.77
CA ALA A 6 5.44 27.09 -42.52
C ALA A 6 4.79 25.76 -42.06
N GLY A 7 5.52 24.73 -41.65
CA GLY A 7 6.48 24.74 -40.55
C GLY A 7 5.74 24.30 -39.28
N ALA A 8 5.70 22.99 -39.01
CA ALA A 8 5.17 22.45 -37.76
C ALA A 8 6.00 21.21 -37.34
N ALA A 9 7.16 21.47 -36.74
CA ALA A 9 7.88 20.46 -35.97
C ALA A 9 7.18 20.36 -34.59
N LEU A 10 6.34 19.34 -34.41
CA LEU A 10 5.77 19.01 -33.11
C LEU A 10 6.90 18.45 -32.22
N ALA A 11 7.47 19.32 -31.39
CA ALA A 11 8.36 18.91 -30.31
C ALA A 11 7.56 18.07 -29.30
N PHE A 12 7.80 16.77 -29.27
CA PHE A 12 7.38 15.92 -28.15
C PHE A 12 8.13 16.40 -26.90
N LEU A 13 7.46 17.21 -26.08
CA LEU A 13 7.89 17.47 -24.71
C LEU A 13 7.71 16.17 -23.94
N GLY A 14 8.77 15.35 -23.90
CA GLY A 14 8.87 14.21 -23.02
C GLY A 14 8.77 14.69 -21.57
N VAL A 15 7.63 14.47 -20.93
CA VAL A 15 7.52 14.61 -19.48
C VAL A 15 8.37 13.51 -18.87
N ALA A 16 9.56 13.88 -18.38
CA ALA A 16 10.35 13.01 -17.53
C ALA A 16 9.60 12.82 -16.21
N ALA A 17 8.90 11.70 -16.07
CA ALA A 17 8.39 11.27 -14.78
C ALA A 17 9.59 10.95 -13.88
N ASN A 18 9.94 11.89 -13.01
CA ASN A 18 10.94 11.65 -11.96
C ASN A 18 10.32 10.71 -10.93
N ALA A 19 10.87 9.50 -10.79
CA ALA A 19 10.51 8.61 -9.71
C ALA A 19 10.91 9.28 -8.37
N GLN A 20 9.92 9.67 -7.57
CA GLN A 20 10.15 10.20 -6.23
C GLN A 20 10.69 9.08 -5.33
N SER A 21 11.67 9.38 -4.48
CA SER A 21 12.21 8.43 -3.51
C SER A 21 11.11 7.99 -2.53
N LEU A 22 11.12 6.71 -2.12
CA LEU A 22 10.23 6.21 -1.06
C LEU A 22 10.36 6.96 0.26
N ALA A 23 11.52 7.58 0.52
CA ALA A 23 11.72 8.40 1.72
C ALA A 23 10.84 9.67 1.69
N ASP A 24 10.63 10.23 0.49
CA ASP A 24 9.87 11.47 0.29
C ASP A 24 8.36 11.19 0.14
N ASN A 25 7.99 9.95 -0.22
CA ASN A 25 6.60 9.52 -0.38
C ASN A 25 6.44 8.04 0.04
N PRO A 26 6.41 7.76 1.37
CA PRO A 26 6.28 6.41 1.87
C PRO A 26 4.90 5.81 1.56
N PRO A 27 4.79 4.48 1.38
CA PRO A 27 3.49 3.85 1.17
C PRO A 27 2.60 4.01 2.42
N THR A 28 1.40 4.55 2.22
CA THR A 28 0.39 4.75 3.28
C THR A 28 -0.57 3.57 3.42
N VAL A 29 -0.57 2.67 2.43
CA VAL A 29 -1.41 1.48 2.36
C VAL A 29 -0.56 0.30 1.89
N THR A 30 -0.84 -0.88 2.43
CA THR A 30 -0.22 -2.15 2.01
C THR A 30 -1.29 -3.23 1.90
N THR A 31 -0.94 -4.32 1.22
CA THR A 31 -1.78 -5.51 1.14
C THR A 31 -1.60 -6.35 2.38
N LEU A 32 -2.66 -6.69 3.13
CA LEU A 32 -2.60 -7.64 4.24
C LEU A 32 -3.32 -8.94 3.85
N CYS A 33 -2.77 -10.10 4.23
CA CYS A 33 -3.47 -11.37 4.10
C CYS A 33 -4.14 -11.69 5.43
N ILE A 34 -5.44 -11.98 5.42
CA ILE A 34 -6.22 -12.26 6.63
C ILE A 34 -6.95 -13.60 6.48
N ASP A 35 -6.98 -14.41 7.53
CA ASP A 35 -7.79 -15.63 7.55
C ASP A 35 -9.28 -15.36 7.89
N VAL A 36 -10.12 -16.40 7.86
CA VAL A 36 -11.55 -16.29 8.20
C VAL A 36 -11.81 -15.86 9.66
N SER A 37 -10.81 -15.98 10.53
CA SER A 37 -10.86 -15.60 11.94
C SER A 37 -10.51 -14.12 12.16
N GLY A 38 -9.89 -13.46 11.16
CA GLY A 38 -9.36 -12.10 11.25
C GLY A 38 -7.87 -12.04 11.60
N MET A 39 -7.19 -13.19 11.66
CA MET A 39 -5.76 -13.33 11.95
C MET A 39 -4.92 -12.93 10.73
N SER A 40 -3.82 -12.22 10.99
CA SER A 40 -2.86 -11.88 9.95
C SER A 40 -2.07 -13.10 9.49
N LEU A 41 -1.97 -13.25 8.18
CA LEU A 41 -1.18 -14.28 7.52
C LEU A 41 -0.01 -13.66 6.75
N PRO A 42 1.10 -14.39 6.57
CA PRO A 42 2.20 -13.95 5.71
C PRO A 42 1.74 -13.75 4.27
N ALA A 43 2.01 -12.57 3.71
CA ALA A 43 1.86 -12.28 2.30
C ALA A 43 3.16 -12.58 1.55
N ILE A 44 3.05 -13.04 0.30
CA ILE A 44 4.19 -13.17 -0.60
C ILE A 44 4.10 -12.01 -1.58
N CYS A 45 4.97 -11.01 -1.40
CA CYS A 45 4.97 -9.79 -2.20
C CYS A 45 6.24 -9.70 -3.05
N GLN A 46 6.05 -9.41 -4.33
CA GLN A 46 7.12 -9.02 -5.23
C GLN A 46 7.30 -7.52 -5.13
N VAL A 47 8.53 -7.10 -4.86
CA VAL A 47 8.98 -5.71 -4.88
C VAL A 47 10.00 -5.56 -6.01
N PRO A 48 9.99 -4.43 -6.74
CA PRO A 48 11.01 -4.14 -7.74
C PRO A 48 12.41 -4.24 -7.11
N GLY A 49 13.37 -4.83 -7.82
CA GLY A 49 14.76 -4.95 -7.36
C GLY A 49 15.52 -3.61 -7.28
N GLY A 50 14.88 -2.50 -7.65
CA GLY A 50 15.47 -1.16 -7.65
C GLY A 50 15.31 -0.46 -6.30
N ARG A 51 16.36 0.21 -5.82
CA ARG A 51 16.32 0.98 -4.54
C ARG A 51 15.38 2.19 -4.57
N LEU A 52 14.93 2.59 -5.76
CA LEU A 52 14.09 3.77 -5.97
C LEU A 52 12.60 3.49 -5.70
N ASP A 53 12.14 2.26 -5.94
CA ASP A 53 10.75 1.87 -5.73
C ASP A 53 10.65 0.52 -5.00
N ALA A 54 10.33 0.55 -3.71
CA ALA A 54 10.05 -0.65 -2.91
C ALA A 54 8.56 -0.80 -2.60
N ARG A 55 7.68 -0.15 -3.38
CA ARG A 55 6.24 -0.43 -3.34
C ARG A 55 6.02 -1.85 -3.86
N GLU A 56 5.06 -2.53 -3.24
CA GLU A 56 4.73 -3.90 -3.61
C GLU A 56 4.01 -3.88 -4.97
N ASP A 57 4.61 -4.48 -6.00
CA ASP A 57 3.99 -4.58 -7.32
C ASP A 57 2.83 -5.57 -7.27
N ILE A 58 3.10 -6.76 -6.71
CA ILE A 58 2.17 -7.88 -6.67
C ILE A 58 2.30 -8.60 -5.33
N CYS A 59 1.21 -8.63 -4.55
CA CYS A 59 1.11 -9.45 -3.35
C CYS A 59 0.10 -10.58 -3.54
N ILE A 60 0.52 -11.79 -3.19
CA ILE A 60 -0.30 -13.00 -3.21
C ILE A 60 -0.56 -13.44 -1.76
N CYS A 61 -1.79 -13.86 -1.50
CA CYS A 61 -2.18 -14.53 -0.27
C CYS A 61 -2.42 -16.01 -0.59
N PRO A 62 -1.43 -16.91 -0.38
CA PRO A 62 -1.61 -18.34 -0.65
C PRO A 62 -2.71 -18.97 0.21
N ARG A 63 -2.94 -18.36 1.38
CA ARG A 63 -4.02 -18.69 2.30
C ARG A 63 -4.68 -17.38 2.76
N GLY A 64 -5.99 -17.44 2.95
CA GLY A 64 -6.78 -16.29 3.39
C GLY A 64 -7.15 -15.32 2.28
N GLU A 65 -7.71 -14.19 2.68
CA GLU A 65 -8.20 -13.13 1.83
C GLU A 65 -7.21 -11.96 1.77
N ARG A 66 -7.10 -11.36 0.59
CA ARG A 66 -6.27 -10.20 0.34
C ARG A 66 -7.06 -8.92 0.61
N ILE A 67 -6.62 -8.14 1.60
CA ILE A 67 -7.29 -6.90 1.99
C ILE A 67 -6.31 -5.72 1.95
N LYS A 68 -6.81 -4.49 1.89
CA LYS A 68 -5.99 -3.28 2.05
C LYS A 68 -5.93 -2.86 3.51
N ALA A 69 -4.75 -2.50 4.01
CA ALA A 69 -4.56 -1.98 5.36
C ALA A 69 -3.70 -0.71 5.35
N SER A 70 -3.98 0.20 6.27
CA SER A 70 -3.14 1.39 6.46
C SER A 70 -1.79 0.99 7.03
N VAL A 71 -0.71 1.60 6.54
CA VAL A 71 0.60 1.52 7.19
C VAL A 71 0.62 2.50 8.36
N CYS A 72 1.16 2.10 9.50
CA CYS A 72 1.24 3.00 10.65
C CYS A 72 2.14 4.20 10.32
N PRO A 73 1.71 5.44 10.63
CA PRO A 73 2.56 6.60 10.43
C PRO A 73 3.76 6.55 11.40
N PRO A 74 4.83 7.31 11.10
CA PRO A 74 6.01 7.36 11.97
C PRO A 74 5.65 7.65 13.42
N GLY A 75 6.22 6.90 14.36
CA GLY A 75 5.99 7.05 15.79
C GLY A 75 4.70 6.41 16.33
N VAL A 76 3.80 5.93 15.47
CA VAL A 76 2.60 5.19 15.88
C VAL A 76 2.87 3.69 15.85
N ARG A 77 2.56 3.02 16.96
CA ARG A 77 2.66 1.57 17.05
C ARG A 77 1.36 0.92 16.55
N PRO A 78 1.44 -0.18 15.78
CA PRO A 78 0.27 -0.95 15.44
C PRO A 78 -0.40 -1.50 16.71
N PRO A 79 -1.73 -1.72 16.68
CA PRO A 79 -2.42 -2.42 17.75
C PRO A 79 -1.78 -3.79 18.00
N ALA A 80 -1.75 -4.22 19.27
CA ALA A 80 -1.22 -5.53 19.62
C ALA A 80 -2.05 -6.64 18.94
N GLU A 81 -1.36 -7.57 18.29
CA GLU A 81 -1.99 -8.75 17.72
C GLU A 81 -2.62 -9.63 18.81
N GLY A 82 -3.78 -10.21 18.51
CA GLY A 82 -4.49 -11.11 19.41
C GLY A 82 -5.99 -11.18 19.12
N ALA A 83 -6.66 -12.10 19.80
CA ALA A 83 -8.05 -12.50 19.53
C ALA A 83 -9.07 -11.35 19.53
N ALA A 84 -8.80 -10.25 20.24
CA ALA A 84 -9.70 -9.08 20.23
C ALA A 84 -9.55 -8.26 18.94
N LEU A 85 -8.32 -8.03 18.47
CA LEU A 85 -8.05 -7.35 17.20
C LEU A 85 -8.51 -8.20 16.01
N GLU A 86 -8.28 -9.51 16.07
CA GLU A 86 -8.73 -10.46 15.05
C GLU A 86 -10.25 -10.42 14.90
N ARG A 87 -11.00 -10.45 16.02
CA ARG A 87 -12.47 -10.32 15.99
C ARG A 87 -12.92 -9.00 15.36
N ALA A 88 -12.22 -7.90 15.64
CA ALA A 88 -12.52 -6.60 15.04
C ALA A 88 -12.28 -6.61 13.53
N ARG A 89 -11.13 -7.12 13.06
CA ARG A 89 -10.84 -7.29 11.63
C ARG A 89 -11.89 -8.17 10.95
N ARG A 90 -12.23 -9.31 11.55
CA ARG A 90 -13.27 -10.21 11.05
C ARG A 90 -14.62 -9.52 10.92
N ALA A 91 -14.97 -8.61 11.84
CA ALA A 91 -16.21 -7.87 11.76
C ALA A 91 -16.25 -6.91 10.56
N LEU A 92 -15.15 -6.20 10.30
CA LEU A 92 -15.00 -5.33 9.13
C LEU A 92 -15.09 -6.12 7.83
N LEU A 93 -14.44 -7.29 7.76
CA LEU A 93 -14.47 -8.13 6.56
C LEU A 93 -15.85 -8.74 6.29
N ARG A 94 -16.61 -9.11 7.33
CA ARG A 94 -18.00 -9.57 7.15
C ARG A 94 -18.90 -8.49 6.55
N ASN A 95 -18.58 -7.22 6.77
CA ASN A 95 -19.31 -6.10 6.17
C ASN A 95 -18.91 -5.85 4.70
N GLY A 96 -17.98 -6.64 4.16
CA GLY A 96 -17.65 -6.67 2.73
C GLY A 96 -16.69 -5.58 2.26
N GLU A 97 -16.06 -4.83 3.15
CA GLU A 97 -15.27 -3.66 2.74
C GLU A 97 -13.93 -4.03 2.06
N GLY A 98 -13.44 -5.28 2.15
CA GLY A 98 -12.17 -5.71 1.52
C GLY A 98 -10.95 -4.87 1.92
N THR A 99 -11.10 -4.05 2.96
CA THR A 99 -10.17 -3.03 3.42
C THR A 99 -10.42 -2.78 4.90
N ILE A 100 -9.35 -2.42 5.61
CA ILE A 100 -9.39 -1.88 6.96
C ILE A 100 -8.73 -0.49 7.01
N VAL A 101 -8.53 0.14 5.84
CA VAL A 101 -7.99 1.50 5.73
C VAL A 101 -8.93 2.47 6.43
N GLY A 102 -8.39 3.27 7.36
CA GLY A 102 -9.16 4.23 8.15
C GLY A 102 -9.98 3.61 9.29
N ALA A 103 -10.01 2.28 9.41
CA ALA A 103 -10.67 1.62 10.53
C ALA A 103 -9.92 1.89 11.83
N THR A 104 -10.66 1.86 12.94
CA THR A 104 -10.10 2.05 14.28
C THR A 104 -10.46 0.89 15.19
N TYR A 105 -9.56 0.61 16.12
CA TYR A 105 -9.72 -0.39 17.17
C TYR A 105 -9.26 0.23 18.48
N GLN A 106 -10.17 0.29 19.47
CA GLN A 106 -9.92 0.93 20.77
C GLN A 106 -9.43 2.38 20.66
N GLY A 107 -9.98 3.14 19.69
CA GLY A 107 -9.58 4.53 19.45
C GLY A 107 -8.20 4.69 18.76
N GLN A 108 -7.53 3.60 18.42
CA GLN A 108 -6.28 3.60 17.66
C GLN A 108 -6.53 3.18 16.21
N PRO A 109 -5.74 3.68 15.25
CA PRO A 109 -5.85 3.23 13.86
C PRO A 109 -5.52 1.73 13.75
N MET A 110 -6.33 1.00 12.99
CA MET A 110 -6.05 -0.39 12.60
C MET A 110 -5.00 -0.41 11.48
N CYS A 111 -3.78 0.00 11.83
CA CYS A 111 -2.66 0.05 10.93
C CYS A 111 -1.72 -1.14 11.13
N VAL A 112 -0.88 -1.41 10.14
CA VAL A 112 0.16 -2.43 10.18
C VAL A 112 1.55 -1.81 10.13
N ALA A 113 2.53 -2.53 10.66
CA ALA A 113 3.92 -2.13 10.51
C ALA A 113 4.34 -2.11 9.03
N PRO A 114 5.22 -1.19 8.61
CA PRO A 114 5.81 -1.24 7.28
C PRO A 114 6.59 -2.55 7.10
N ARG A 115 6.38 -3.25 5.98
CA ARG A 115 7.10 -4.51 5.68
C ARG A 115 8.57 -4.31 5.32
N ASN A 116 8.86 -3.16 4.72
CA ASN A 116 10.18 -2.80 4.22
C ASN A 116 10.75 -1.57 4.94
N SER A 117 10.46 -1.40 6.23
CA SER A 117 11.28 -0.49 7.04
C SER A 117 12.67 -1.13 7.12
N ALA A 118 13.53 -0.78 6.16
CA ALA A 118 14.93 -1.10 6.20
C ALA A 118 15.42 -0.80 7.61
N THR A 119 15.87 -1.84 8.31
CA THR A 119 16.70 -1.71 9.49
C THR A 119 17.80 -0.73 9.11
N ARG A 120 17.79 0.44 9.74
CA ARG A 120 18.98 1.25 9.89
C ARG A 120 18.92 1.98 11.21
#